data_AF-A0A917ZFN0-F1
#
_entry.id   AF-A0A917ZFN0-F1
#
_cell.length_a   1.000
_cell.length_b   1.000
_cell.length_c   1.000
_cell.angle_alpha   90.00
_cell.angle_beta   90.00
_cell.angle_gamma   90.00
#
_symmetry.space_group_name_H-M   'P 1'
#
loop_
_entity.id
_entity.type
_entity.pdbx_description
1 polymer ?
#
loop_
_entity_poly.entity_id
_entity_poly.type
_entity_poly.pdbx_seq_one_letter_code
_entity_poly.pdbx_strand_id
1 'polypeptide(L)'
;MVDVETTGLGRHDRIVSAAVYRLDTRGNVQDHWYSPVNPQRDPGPVWIHGLTSDMLQDAPLFPEIADELSERLDGRVLVAHYAVFDWSMIAREYARADRQAPVEQRLCTIELSKQLRLPLPNQKLESLAAHYGVVQERAHHALDDARVLAETFRPSLHLAAAAGLALPLLACRPVELPAQVDAEYRAASSSWRTWRAPRKRPACPYPNPGRLEPGGRLTQGMRVAFSGDTATDRDTLEDRATEAGLHVASSISGLTSLLVTNDPGSWTTKARRAREVGTPIVDEHTFVELLEDVAPAPGSASADLEPAADLEPAAEHEPAPADPGAAPADPPAAPAVPVPEPVPEPVPEPVPEAAAESAAESAAAAPER
;
A
#
# COMPACT_ATOMS: atom_id res chain seq x y z
N MET A 1 -0.94 -8.68 -17.42
CA MET A 1 -0.18 -7.85 -16.47
C MET A 1 -1.13 -7.31 -15.47
N VAL A 2 -0.74 -7.29 -14.21
CA VAL A 2 -1.54 -6.78 -13.10
C VAL A 2 -0.65 -5.94 -12.21
N ASP A 3 -1.22 -4.85 -11.69
CA ASP A 3 -0.64 -4.04 -10.64
C ASP A 3 -1.77 -3.55 -9.72
N VAL A 4 -1.51 -3.46 -8.42
CA VAL A 4 -2.46 -2.98 -7.42
C VAL A 4 -1.83 -1.95 -6.49
N GLU A 5 -2.56 -0.87 -6.23
CA GLU A 5 -2.26 0.04 -5.13
C GLU A 5 -3.09 -0.34 -3.91
N THR A 6 -2.54 -0.10 -2.72
CA THR A 6 -3.09 -0.69 -1.49
C THR A 6 -3.00 0.25 -0.29
N THR A 7 -3.80 0.01 0.73
CA THR A 7 -3.73 0.74 2.01
C THR A 7 -2.43 0.47 2.78
N GLY A 8 -1.68 -0.56 2.39
CA GLY A 8 -0.45 -1.02 3.04
C GLY A 8 -0.04 -2.41 2.56
N LEU A 9 0.96 -3.01 3.20
CA LEU A 9 1.56 -4.28 2.77
C LEU A 9 1.11 -5.50 3.59
N GLY A 10 0.35 -5.27 4.65
CA GLY A 10 -0.04 -6.26 5.64
C GLY A 10 -1.22 -7.14 5.23
N ARG A 11 -1.56 -8.09 6.11
CA ARG A 11 -2.62 -9.08 5.84
C ARG A 11 -4.05 -8.54 5.82
N HIS A 12 -4.25 -7.41 6.48
CA HIS A 12 -5.55 -6.74 6.60
C HIS A 12 -5.68 -5.56 5.66
N ASP A 13 -4.64 -5.26 4.89
CA ASP A 13 -4.68 -4.19 3.92
C ASP A 13 -5.63 -4.52 2.77
N ARG A 14 -6.11 -3.44 2.15
CA ARG A 14 -7.14 -3.45 1.13
C ARG A 14 -6.57 -2.91 -0.17
N ILE A 15 -7.11 -3.36 -1.28
CA ILE A 15 -6.84 -2.77 -2.59
C ILE A 15 -7.54 -1.40 -2.65
N VAL A 16 -6.82 -0.36 -3.11
CA VAL A 16 -7.37 0.98 -3.38
C VAL A 16 -7.40 1.32 -4.86
N SER A 17 -6.64 0.62 -5.70
CA SER A 17 -6.89 0.56 -7.14
C SER A 17 -6.29 -0.70 -7.74
N ALA A 18 -6.84 -1.16 -8.85
CA ALA A 18 -6.35 -2.30 -9.60
C ALA A 18 -6.26 -1.97 -11.09
N ALA A 19 -5.21 -2.46 -11.75
CA ALA A 19 -5.04 -2.34 -13.19
C ALA A 19 -4.74 -3.70 -13.81
N VAL A 20 -5.23 -3.90 -15.04
CA VAL A 20 -4.94 -5.09 -15.85
C VAL A 20 -4.61 -4.65 -17.27
N TYR A 21 -3.53 -5.19 -17.83
CA TYR A 21 -3.29 -5.19 -19.28
C TYR A 21 -3.33 -6.64 -19.79
N ARG A 22 -4.23 -6.93 -20.72
CA ARG A 22 -4.30 -8.25 -21.36
C ARG A 22 -3.35 -8.28 -22.54
N LEU A 23 -2.46 -9.27 -22.56
CA LEU A 23 -1.49 -9.46 -23.62
C LEU A 23 -1.79 -10.74 -24.40
N ASP A 24 -1.51 -10.73 -25.70
CA ASP A 24 -1.46 -11.95 -26.50
C ASP A 24 -0.19 -12.77 -26.21
N THR A 25 -0.06 -13.94 -26.85
CA THR A 25 1.10 -14.84 -26.67
C THR A 25 2.42 -14.27 -27.19
N ARG A 26 2.39 -13.17 -27.94
CA ARG A 26 3.57 -12.45 -28.42
C ARG A 26 3.89 -11.23 -27.55
N GLY A 27 3.13 -11.00 -26.48
CA GLY A 27 3.28 -9.87 -25.57
C GLY A 27 2.72 -8.55 -26.11
N ASN A 28 1.87 -8.59 -27.14
CA ASN A 28 1.19 -7.38 -27.62
C ASN A 28 -0.04 -7.09 -26.74
N VAL A 29 -0.25 -5.83 -26.38
CA VAL A 29 -1.44 -5.38 -25.63
C VAL A 29 -2.68 -5.55 -26.50
N GLN A 30 -3.69 -6.22 -25.95
CA GLN A 30 -5.03 -6.35 -26.56
C GLN A 30 -5.97 -5.27 -26.01
N ASP A 31 -5.96 -5.08 -24.70
CA ASP A 31 -6.72 -4.06 -23.99
C ASP A 31 -6.13 -3.83 -22.58
N HIS A 32 -6.72 -2.87 -21.89
CA HIS A 32 -6.44 -2.58 -20.50
C HIS A 32 -7.71 -2.24 -19.73
N TRP A 33 -7.60 -2.28 -18.40
CA TRP A 33 -8.64 -1.90 -17.47
C TRP A 33 -8.01 -1.33 -16.22
N TYR A 34 -8.71 -0.39 -15.61
CA TYR A 34 -8.33 0.23 -14.36
C TYR A 34 -9.59 0.55 -13.56
N SER A 35 -9.52 0.34 -12.25
CA SER A 35 -10.58 0.74 -11.34
C SER A 35 -9.98 1.25 -10.02
N PRO A 36 -10.35 2.45 -9.55
CA PRO A 36 -10.21 2.78 -8.14
C PRO A 36 -11.16 1.90 -7.32
N VAL A 37 -10.76 1.56 -6.10
CA VAL A 37 -11.53 0.69 -5.22
C VAL A 37 -11.70 1.41 -3.90
N ASN A 38 -12.94 1.51 -3.43
CA ASN A 38 -13.21 2.02 -2.09
C ASN A 38 -12.82 0.94 -1.06
N PRO A 39 -11.76 1.17 -0.25
CA PRO A 39 -11.28 0.18 0.71
C PRO A 39 -12.15 0.13 1.98
N GLN A 40 -13.13 1.04 2.12
CA GLN A 40 -13.96 1.26 3.31
C GLN A 40 -13.14 1.56 4.58
N ARG A 41 -11.96 2.16 4.40
CA ARG A 41 -11.03 2.57 5.45
C ARG A 41 -10.11 3.68 4.92
N ASP A 42 -9.17 4.12 5.75
CA ASP A 42 -8.10 5.01 5.31
C ASP A 42 -7.35 4.41 4.10
N PRO A 43 -7.13 5.19 3.02
CA PRO A 43 -6.48 4.72 1.80
C PRO A 43 -4.99 4.41 1.98
N GLY A 44 -4.42 4.66 3.16
CA GLY A 44 -3.02 4.40 3.45
C GLY A 44 -2.12 5.56 3.01
N PRO A 45 -0.91 5.27 2.52
CA PRO A 45 0.08 6.28 2.21
C PRO A 45 -0.25 7.03 0.91
N VAL A 46 -1.23 7.94 0.95
CA VAL A 46 -1.69 8.75 -0.19
C VAL A 46 -0.56 9.49 -0.91
N TRP A 47 0.53 9.84 -0.21
CA TRP A 47 1.71 10.45 -0.83
C TRP A 47 2.50 9.51 -1.76
N ILE A 48 2.19 8.22 -1.78
CA ILE A 48 2.74 7.22 -2.69
C ILE A 48 1.85 7.16 -3.94
N HIS A 49 0.59 6.74 -3.78
CA HIS A 49 -0.30 6.42 -4.90
C HIS A 49 -1.27 7.54 -5.32
N GLY A 50 -1.35 8.63 -4.57
CA GLY A 50 -2.15 9.82 -4.89
C GLY A 50 -3.67 9.68 -4.69
N LEU A 51 -4.17 8.54 -4.24
CA LEU A 51 -5.62 8.28 -4.07
C LEU A 51 -6.08 8.72 -2.67
N THR A 52 -6.82 9.82 -2.60
CA THR A 52 -7.36 10.35 -1.34
C THR A 52 -8.68 9.65 -0.95
N SER A 53 -9.07 9.76 0.32
CA SER A 53 -10.38 9.27 0.78
C SER A 53 -11.53 9.91 -0.01
N ASP A 54 -11.44 11.20 -0.34
CA ASP A 54 -12.47 11.91 -1.11
C ASP A 54 -12.61 11.36 -2.54
N MET A 55 -11.51 10.91 -3.16
CA MET A 55 -11.53 10.28 -4.48
C MET A 55 -12.12 8.87 -4.44
N LEU A 56 -11.92 8.15 -3.32
CA LEU A 56 -12.32 6.76 -3.19
C LEU A 56 -13.69 6.56 -2.56
N GLN A 57 -14.28 7.58 -1.91
CA GLN A 57 -15.57 7.42 -1.21
C GLN A 57 -16.70 6.95 -2.15
N ASP A 58 -16.69 7.43 -3.40
CA ASP A 58 -17.68 7.09 -4.44
C ASP A 58 -17.16 6.03 -5.44
N ALA A 59 -15.94 5.52 -5.23
CA ALA A 59 -15.40 4.43 -6.02
C ALA A 59 -16.14 3.11 -5.70
N PRO A 60 -16.19 2.15 -6.64
CA PRO A 60 -16.82 0.86 -6.37
C PRO A 60 -16.08 0.09 -5.26
N LEU A 61 -16.82 -0.69 -4.50
CA LEU A 61 -16.27 -1.68 -3.58
C LEU A 61 -15.67 -2.85 -4.36
N PHE A 62 -14.76 -3.59 -3.72
CA PHE A 62 -14.16 -4.76 -4.36
C PHE A 62 -15.19 -5.79 -4.91
N PRO A 63 -16.26 -6.17 -4.18
CA PRO A 63 -17.25 -7.11 -4.71
C PRO A 63 -17.95 -6.63 -5.99
N GLU A 64 -18.04 -5.32 -6.21
CA GLU A 64 -18.67 -4.71 -7.39
C GLU A 64 -17.79 -4.80 -8.64
N ILE A 65 -16.46 -4.88 -8.47
CA ILE A 65 -15.50 -5.05 -9.58
C ILE A 65 -15.04 -6.52 -9.75
N ALA A 66 -15.38 -7.40 -8.81
CA ALA A 66 -14.82 -8.75 -8.76
C ALA A 66 -15.18 -9.60 -9.98
N ASP A 67 -16.40 -9.47 -10.51
CA ASP A 67 -16.82 -10.18 -11.73
C ASP A 67 -16.03 -9.70 -12.95
N GLU A 68 -15.94 -8.38 -13.13
CA GLU A 68 -15.22 -7.77 -14.23
C GLU A 68 -13.71 -8.10 -14.20
N LEU A 69 -13.12 -8.11 -13.01
CA LEU A 69 -11.74 -8.53 -12.78
C LEU A 69 -11.56 -10.03 -13.07
N SER A 70 -12.52 -10.87 -12.66
CA SER A 70 -12.49 -12.32 -12.91
C SER A 70 -12.43 -12.63 -14.40
N GLU A 71 -13.29 -12.00 -15.20
CA GLU A 71 -13.32 -12.17 -16.66
C GLU A 71 -11.98 -11.84 -17.34
N ARG A 72 -11.22 -10.90 -16.76
CA ARG A 72 -9.92 -10.49 -17.29
C ARG A 72 -8.78 -11.41 -16.87
N LEU A 73 -8.93 -12.07 -15.73
CA LEU A 73 -7.92 -12.95 -15.15
C LEU A 73 -8.13 -14.43 -15.54
N ASP A 74 -9.36 -14.84 -15.82
CA ASP A 74 -9.70 -16.24 -16.08
C ASP A 74 -8.91 -16.85 -17.25
N GLY A 75 -8.46 -18.09 -17.05
CA GLY A 75 -7.66 -18.84 -18.01
C GLY A 75 -6.31 -18.20 -18.39
N ARG A 76 -5.78 -17.26 -17.59
CA ARG A 76 -4.54 -16.51 -17.89
C ARG A 76 -3.48 -16.69 -16.81
N VAL A 77 -2.24 -16.42 -17.21
CA VAL A 77 -1.12 -16.26 -16.27
C VAL A 77 -1.13 -14.83 -15.75
N LEU A 78 -1.22 -14.66 -14.43
CA LEU A 78 -1.04 -13.36 -13.80
C LEU A 78 0.44 -12.97 -13.84
N VAL A 79 0.76 -11.82 -14.42
CA VAL A 79 2.13 -11.32 -14.47
C VAL A 79 2.19 -9.98 -13.76
N ALA A 80 3.11 -9.85 -12.81
CA ALA A 80 3.30 -8.66 -11.98
C ALA A 80 4.79 -8.47 -11.65
N HIS A 81 5.20 -7.26 -11.27
CA HIS A 81 6.61 -6.98 -11.04
C HIS A 81 7.14 -7.69 -9.79
N TYR A 82 6.41 -7.57 -8.67
CA TYR A 82 6.62 -8.34 -7.46
C TYR A 82 5.42 -9.28 -7.20
N ALA A 83 5.18 -10.20 -8.13
CA ALA A 83 3.92 -10.92 -8.25
C ALA A 83 3.39 -11.68 -7.02
N VAL A 84 4.21 -11.93 -5.99
CA VAL A 84 3.70 -12.51 -4.73
C VAL A 84 2.84 -11.50 -3.96
N PHE A 85 3.20 -10.22 -4.02
CA PHE A 85 2.48 -9.14 -3.38
C PHE A 85 1.11 -8.93 -4.03
N ASP A 86 1.09 -8.64 -5.34
CA ASP A 86 -0.15 -8.40 -6.09
C ASP A 86 -1.12 -9.58 -5.96
N TRP A 87 -0.60 -10.80 -6.14
CA TRP A 87 -1.40 -12.00 -5.95
C TRP A 87 -1.98 -12.11 -4.54
N SER A 88 -1.19 -11.83 -3.50
CA SER A 88 -1.67 -11.93 -2.12
C SER A 88 -2.80 -10.95 -1.82
N MET A 89 -2.74 -9.73 -2.38
CA MET A 89 -3.78 -8.71 -2.20
C MET A 89 -5.05 -9.08 -2.93
N ILE A 90 -4.92 -9.52 -4.19
CA ILE A 90 -6.05 -9.99 -5.00
C ILE A 90 -6.71 -11.20 -4.33
N ALA A 91 -5.95 -12.23 -3.99
CA ALA A 91 -6.48 -13.43 -3.38
C ALA A 91 -7.22 -13.14 -2.06
N ARG A 92 -6.72 -12.20 -1.24
CA ARG A 92 -7.39 -11.79 0.00
C ARG A 92 -8.68 -11.03 -0.25
N GLU A 93 -8.73 -10.11 -1.22
CA GLU A 93 -9.97 -9.42 -1.56
C GLU A 93 -11.03 -10.38 -2.11
N TYR A 94 -10.63 -11.34 -2.95
CA TYR A 94 -11.52 -12.42 -3.39
C TYR A 94 -12.02 -13.25 -2.21
N ALA A 95 -11.13 -13.65 -1.29
CA ALA A 95 -11.52 -14.41 -0.10
C ALA A 95 -12.49 -13.62 0.81
N ARG A 96 -12.30 -12.30 0.98
CA ARG A 96 -13.25 -11.44 1.72
C ARG A 96 -14.61 -11.34 1.04
N ALA A 97 -14.66 -11.52 -0.27
CA ALA A 97 -15.88 -11.56 -1.06
C ALA A 97 -16.47 -12.98 -1.16
N ASP A 98 -16.01 -13.94 -0.34
CA ASP A 98 -16.41 -15.35 -0.34
C ASP A 98 -16.22 -16.02 -1.72
N ARG A 99 -15.16 -15.61 -2.43
CA ARG A 99 -14.82 -16.05 -3.80
C ARG A 99 -13.35 -16.49 -3.89
N GLN A 100 -13.01 -17.15 -4.98
CA GLN A 100 -11.62 -17.44 -5.34
C GLN A 100 -11.28 -16.73 -6.66
N ALA A 101 -10.09 -16.13 -6.73
CA ALA A 101 -9.63 -15.52 -7.98
C ALA A 101 -9.36 -16.62 -9.02
N PRO A 102 -9.80 -16.47 -10.29
CA PRO A 102 -9.65 -17.49 -11.33
C PRO A 102 -8.24 -17.46 -11.94
N VAL A 103 -7.21 -17.61 -11.11
CA VAL A 103 -5.80 -17.59 -11.54
C VAL A 103 -5.09 -18.80 -10.96
N GLU A 104 -4.55 -19.65 -11.83
CA GLU A 104 -3.81 -20.85 -11.43
C GLU A 104 -2.30 -20.61 -11.33
N GLN A 105 -1.77 -19.70 -12.16
CA GLN A 105 -0.35 -19.47 -12.29
C GLN A 105 -0.01 -17.98 -12.34
N ARG A 106 1.14 -17.65 -11.77
CA ARG A 106 1.73 -16.30 -11.82
C ARG A 106 3.18 -16.31 -12.26
N LEU A 107 3.61 -15.20 -12.85
CA LEU A 107 4.99 -14.92 -13.22
C LEU A 107 5.44 -13.61 -12.57
N CYS A 108 6.65 -13.63 -12.00
CA CYS A 108 7.29 -12.47 -11.41
C CYS A 108 8.35 -11.92 -12.37
N THR A 109 8.23 -10.66 -12.82
CA THR A 109 9.21 -10.13 -13.80
C THR A 109 10.58 -9.88 -13.18
N ILE A 110 10.68 -9.70 -11.86
CA ILE A 110 11.97 -9.70 -11.15
C ILE A 110 12.69 -11.05 -11.35
N GLU A 111 11.96 -12.16 -11.21
CA GLU A 111 12.54 -13.49 -11.37
C GLU A 111 12.94 -13.74 -12.83
N LEU A 112 12.08 -13.35 -13.78
CA LEU A 112 12.41 -13.43 -15.20
C LEU A 112 13.67 -12.60 -15.54
N SER A 113 13.77 -11.37 -15.02
CA SER A 113 14.92 -10.49 -15.25
C SER A 113 16.23 -11.09 -14.71
N LYS A 114 16.18 -11.78 -13.56
CA LYS A 114 17.33 -12.49 -13.00
C LYS A 114 17.75 -13.69 -13.85
N GLN A 115 16.79 -14.48 -14.34
CA GLN A 115 17.09 -15.63 -15.20
C GLN A 115 17.66 -15.21 -16.55
N LEU A 116 17.17 -14.11 -17.11
CA LEU A 116 17.73 -13.46 -18.29
C LEU A 116 19.08 -12.78 -18.04
N ARG A 117 19.49 -12.65 -16.77
CA ARG A 117 20.71 -11.95 -16.34
C ARG A 117 20.80 -10.53 -16.91
N LEU A 118 19.68 -9.82 -16.92
CA LEU A 118 19.64 -8.44 -17.40
C LEU A 118 20.59 -7.55 -16.56
N PRO A 119 21.37 -6.65 -17.18
CA PRO A 119 22.34 -5.79 -16.50
C PRO A 119 21.63 -4.61 -15.82
N LEU A 120 20.82 -4.90 -14.80
CA LEU A 120 20.07 -3.89 -14.04
C LEU A 120 20.84 -3.45 -12.79
N PRO A 121 20.84 -2.14 -12.44
CA PRO A 121 21.45 -1.66 -11.20
C PRO A 121 20.74 -2.19 -9.95
N ASN A 122 19.44 -2.45 -10.06
CA ASN A 122 18.60 -3.10 -9.06
C ASN A 122 17.36 -3.70 -9.74
N GLN A 123 16.52 -4.39 -8.97
CA GLN A 123 15.33 -5.09 -9.48
C GLN A 123 14.05 -4.29 -9.33
N LYS A 124 14.10 -2.96 -9.35
CA LYS A 124 12.89 -2.11 -9.35
C LYS A 124 12.33 -1.99 -10.76
N LEU A 125 11.03 -1.70 -10.85
CA LEU A 125 10.34 -1.49 -12.12
C LEU A 125 10.98 -0.35 -12.93
N GLU A 126 11.34 0.75 -12.26
CA GLU A 126 12.03 1.90 -12.85
C GLU A 126 13.34 1.51 -13.54
N SER A 127 14.10 0.58 -12.93
CA SER A 127 15.38 0.11 -13.49
C SER A 127 15.17 -0.81 -14.69
N LEU A 128 14.14 -1.65 -14.64
CA LEU A 128 13.74 -2.49 -15.78
C LEU A 128 13.21 -1.64 -16.94
N ALA A 129 12.41 -0.62 -16.65
CA ALA A 129 11.89 0.34 -17.61
C ALA A 129 13.02 1.10 -18.31
N ALA A 130 13.96 1.64 -17.53
CA ALA A 130 15.14 2.32 -18.05
C ALA A 130 15.99 1.43 -18.95
N HIS A 131 16.15 0.14 -18.62
CA HIS A 131 16.90 -0.82 -19.43
C HIS A 131 16.31 -0.99 -20.84
N TYR A 132 14.98 -0.97 -20.96
CA TYR A 132 14.29 -1.10 -22.25
C TYR A 132 13.90 0.25 -22.89
N GLY A 133 14.27 1.38 -22.28
CA GLY A 133 13.90 2.71 -22.79
C GLY A 133 12.41 3.03 -22.65
N VAL A 134 11.70 2.36 -21.73
CA VAL A 134 10.30 2.62 -21.43
C VAL A 134 10.22 3.77 -20.41
N VAL A 135 9.41 4.79 -20.73
CA VAL A 135 9.20 5.95 -19.85
C VAL A 135 8.02 5.66 -18.92
N GLN A 136 8.23 5.83 -17.61
CA GLN A 136 7.19 5.82 -16.60
C GLN A 136 6.75 7.26 -16.31
N GLU A 137 5.47 7.55 -16.43
CA GLU A 137 4.91 8.90 -16.32
C GLU A 137 4.42 9.19 -14.90
N ARG A 138 3.81 8.18 -14.25
CA ARG A 138 3.15 8.28 -12.96
C ARG A 138 3.51 7.05 -12.13
N ALA A 139 4.70 7.06 -11.53
CA ALA A 139 5.12 6.00 -10.62
C ALA A 139 4.11 5.86 -9.47
N HIS A 140 3.82 4.61 -9.09
CA HIS A 140 2.82 4.26 -8.08
C HIS A 140 1.38 4.61 -8.48
N HIS A 141 1.10 4.62 -9.78
CA HIS A 141 -0.25 4.63 -10.29
C HIS A 141 -0.48 3.30 -11.02
N ALA A 142 -1.31 2.42 -10.46
CA ALA A 142 -1.47 1.04 -10.97
C ALA A 142 -1.62 0.92 -12.49
N LEU A 143 -2.37 1.81 -13.15
CA LEU A 143 -2.50 1.78 -14.61
C LEU A 143 -1.17 2.04 -15.34
N ASP A 144 -0.38 3.03 -14.89
CA ASP A 144 0.90 3.33 -15.55
C ASP A 144 1.95 2.27 -15.20
N ASP A 145 1.97 1.79 -13.96
CA ASP A 145 2.90 0.72 -13.54
C ASP A 145 2.61 -0.58 -14.31
N ALA A 146 1.34 -0.95 -14.50
CA ALA A 146 0.94 -2.09 -15.32
C ALA A 146 1.26 -1.89 -16.83
N ARG A 147 1.15 -0.66 -17.35
CA ARG A 147 1.55 -0.32 -18.73
C ARG A 147 3.05 -0.49 -18.92
N VAL A 148 3.85 0.12 -18.05
CA VAL A 148 5.32 0.03 -18.07
C VAL A 148 5.74 -1.44 -17.93
N LEU A 149 5.07 -2.20 -17.07
CA LEU A 149 5.30 -3.63 -16.94
C LEU A 149 4.98 -4.39 -18.25
N ALA A 150 3.87 -4.09 -18.92
CA ALA A 150 3.53 -4.70 -20.20
C ALA A 150 4.58 -4.40 -21.30
N GLU A 151 4.99 -3.15 -21.40
CA GLU A 151 5.98 -2.69 -22.40
C GLU A 151 7.36 -3.28 -22.16
N THR A 152 7.79 -3.42 -20.90
CA THR A 152 9.07 -4.07 -20.54
C THR A 152 9.01 -5.60 -20.61
N PHE A 153 7.84 -6.19 -20.37
CA PHE A 153 7.68 -7.64 -20.43
C PHE A 153 7.77 -8.18 -21.85
N ARG A 154 7.25 -7.47 -22.86
CA ARG A 154 7.30 -7.93 -24.26
C ARG A 154 8.72 -8.27 -24.75
N PRO A 155 9.73 -7.38 -24.65
CA PRO A 155 11.10 -7.72 -25.00
C PRO A 155 11.71 -8.78 -24.07
N SER A 156 11.38 -8.78 -22.77
CA SER A 156 11.83 -9.85 -21.84
C SER A 156 11.33 -11.23 -22.27
N LEU A 157 10.07 -11.33 -22.68
CA LEU A 157 9.44 -12.54 -23.18
C LEU A 157 10.13 -13.04 -24.47
N HIS A 158 10.43 -12.13 -25.39
CA HIS A 158 11.14 -12.47 -26.64
C HIS A 158 12.57 -12.94 -26.38
N LEU A 159 13.28 -12.30 -25.44
CA LEU A 159 14.62 -12.76 -25.02
C LEU A 159 14.56 -14.15 -24.39
N ALA A 160 13.57 -14.41 -23.54
CA ALA A 160 13.39 -15.73 -22.94
C ALA A 160 13.13 -16.81 -24.00
N ALA A 161 12.24 -16.52 -24.97
CA ALA A 161 11.96 -17.41 -26.08
C ALA A 161 13.20 -17.68 -26.94
N ALA A 162 13.96 -16.63 -27.29
CA ALA A 162 15.19 -16.76 -28.08
C ALA A 162 16.29 -17.56 -27.35
N ALA A 163 16.35 -17.45 -26.01
CA ALA A 163 17.26 -18.20 -25.18
C ALA A 163 16.77 -19.63 -24.84
N GLY A 164 15.57 -20.02 -25.28
CA GLY A 164 14.97 -21.31 -24.93
C GLY A 164 14.68 -21.47 -23.43
N LEU A 165 14.51 -20.35 -22.72
CA LEU A 165 14.27 -20.33 -21.29
C LEU A 165 12.81 -20.67 -20.97
N ALA A 166 12.61 -21.63 -20.07
CA ALA A 166 11.30 -21.85 -19.49
C ALA A 166 10.90 -20.65 -18.63
N LEU A 167 9.66 -20.19 -18.77
CA LEU A 167 9.17 -19.08 -17.96
C LEU A 167 9.03 -19.50 -16.48
N PRO A 168 9.41 -18.63 -15.52
CA PRO A 168 9.35 -18.94 -14.08
C PRO A 168 7.92 -18.83 -13.54
N LEU A 169 7.08 -19.79 -13.93
CA LEU A 169 5.69 -19.88 -13.50
C LEU A 169 5.62 -20.49 -12.09
N LEU A 170 4.87 -19.84 -11.21
CA LEU A 170 4.56 -20.32 -9.87
C LEU A 170 3.04 -20.50 -9.72
N ALA A 171 2.63 -21.54 -8.99
CA ALA A 171 1.22 -21.76 -8.71
C ALA A 171 0.65 -20.65 -7.80
N CYS A 172 -0.55 -20.21 -8.13
CA CYS A 172 -1.39 -19.36 -7.31
C CYS A 172 -2.14 -20.25 -6.32
N ARG A 173 -1.80 -20.13 -5.03
CA ARG A 173 -2.51 -20.85 -3.96
C ARG A 173 -3.62 -19.97 -3.41
N PRO A 174 -4.82 -20.51 -3.15
CA PRO A 174 -5.87 -19.80 -2.43
C PRO A 174 -5.35 -19.32 -1.07
N VAL A 175 -5.84 -18.16 -0.63
CA VAL A 175 -5.60 -17.65 0.72
C VAL A 175 -6.83 -17.97 1.56
N GLU A 176 -6.66 -18.75 2.62
CA GLU A 176 -7.69 -18.96 3.63
C GLU A 176 -7.63 -17.83 4.65
N LEU A 177 -8.72 -17.09 4.82
CA LEU A 177 -8.84 -16.10 5.90
C LEU A 177 -9.28 -16.82 7.19
N PRO A 178 -8.68 -16.52 8.35
CA PRO A 178 -9.14 -17.09 9.62
C PRO A 178 -10.61 -16.72 9.88
N ALA A 179 -11.45 -17.69 10.25
CA ALA A 179 -12.89 -17.53 10.44
C ALA A 179 -13.32 -16.47 11.49
N GLN A 180 -12.39 -15.97 12.30
CA GLN A 180 -12.66 -15.00 13.37
C GLN A 180 -12.64 -13.54 12.90
N VAL A 181 -12.15 -13.25 11.69
CA VAL A 181 -12.00 -11.87 11.19
C VAL A 181 -13.36 -11.29 10.73
N ASP A 182 -14.34 -12.15 10.41
CA ASP A 182 -15.64 -11.72 9.86
C ASP A 182 -16.66 -11.27 10.91
N ALA A 183 -16.64 -11.83 12.12
CA ALA A 183 -17.67 -11.54 13.12
C ALA A 183 -17.54 -10.11 13.68
N GLU A 184 -16.31 -9.66 13.90
CA GLU A 184 -16.00 -8.32 14.41
C GLU A 184 -16.22 -7.25 13.32
N TYR A 185 -15.89 -7.56 12.07
CA TYR A 185 -16.06 -6.64 10.93
C TYR A 185 -17.52 -6.51 10.46
N ARG A 186 -18.28 -7.62 10.39
CA ARG A 186 -19.72 -7.58 10.03
C ARG A 186 -20.55 -6.89 11.11
N ALA A 187 -20.23 -7.05 12.39
CA ALA A 187 -20.90 -6.34 13.49
C ALA A 187 -20.63 -4.83 13.47
N ALA A 188 -19.44 -4.43 13.03
CA ALA A 188 -19.09 -3.03 12.95
C ALA A 188 -19.80 -2.31 11.77
N SER A 189 -20.14 -3.03 10.69
CA SER A 189 -20.85 -2.50 9.51
C SER A 189 -22.23 -1.86 9.81
N SER A 190 -22.85 -2.20 10.93
CA SER A 190 -24.12 -1.63 11.39
C SER A 190 -24.01 -0.42 12.33
N SER A 191 -22.81 0.03 12.72
CA SER A 191 -22.65 1.14 13.70
C SER A 191 -21.72 2.28 13.24
N TRP A 192 -21.43 2.41 11.94
CA TRP A 192 -20.53 3.46 11.46
C TRP A 192 -21.21 4.83 11.32
N ARG A 193 -21.58 5.41 12.46
CA ARG A 193 -21.65 6.86 12.67
C ARG A 193 -20.77 7.21 13.86
N THR A 194 -19.46 7.03 13.73
CA THR A 194 -18.42 7.89 14.32
C THR A 194 -17.07 7.26 14.02
N TRP A 195 -16.47 7.62 12.88
CA TRP A 195 -15.03 7.46 12.72
C TRP A 195 -14.33 8.75 13.14
N ARG A 196 -13.31 8.58 13.98
CA ARG A 196 -12.50 9.64 14.59
C ARG A 196 -11.40 10.05 13.62
N ALA A 197 -11.24 11.37 13.46
CA ALA A 197 -10.13 12.00 12.76
C ALA A 197 -8.75 11.58 13.32
N PRO A 198 -7.67 11.66 12.52
CA PRO A 198 -6.31 11.40 12.97
C PRO A 198 -5.97 12.28 14.18
N ARG A 199 -5.79 11.64 15.34
CA ARG A 199 -5.47 12.35 16.58
C ARG A 199 -4.00 12.75 16.55
N LYS A 200 -3.72 14.03 16.80
CA LYS A 200 -2.39 14.48 17.21
C LYS A 200 -2.06 13.73 18.51
N ARG A 201 -1.13 12.78 18.44
CA ARG A 201 -0.84 11.89 19.56
C ARG A 201 -0.24 12.69 20.73
N PRO A 202 -0.67 12.42 21.97
CA PRO A 202 -0.14 13.12 23.12
C PRO A 202 1.35 12.84 23.26
N ALA A 203 2.13 13.85 23.66
CA ALA A 203 3.52 13.63 24.03
C ALA A 203 3.56 12.67 25.23
N CYS A 204 4.41 11.65 25.16
CA CYS A 204 4.62 10.75 26.30
C CYS A 204 5.09 11.58 27.51
N PRO A 205 4.40 11.52 28.67
CA PRO A 205 4.70 12.36 29.84
C PRO A 205 5.95 11.89 30.60
N TYR A 206 6.48 10.72 30.25
CA TYR A 206 7.59 10.08 30.96
C TYR A 206 8.92 10.26 30.20
N PRO A 207 10.03 10.54 30.92
CA PRO A 207 11.35 10.59 30.30
C PRO A 207 11.77 9.20 29.82
N ASN A 208 12.56 9.14 28.74
CA ASN A 208 13.02 7.87 28.20
C ASN A 208 14.06 7.21 29.13
N PRO A 209 13.78 6.03 29.72
CA PRO A 209 14.68 5.39 30.68
C PRO A 209 15.89 4.70 30.04
N GLY A 210 15.94 4.59 28.71
CA GLY A 210 17.06 3.97 27.99
C GLY A 210 16.63 2.80 27.11
N ARG A 211 17.59 1.97 26.69
CA ARG A 211 17.35 0.81 25.83
C ARG A 211 16.82 -0.38 26.62
N LEU A 212 16.09 -1.26 25.94
CA LEU A 212 15.65 -2.52 26.53
C LEU A 212 16.87 -3.44 26.73
N GLU A 213 17.12 -3.83 27.98
CA GLU A 213 18.14 -4.83 28.30
C GLU A 213 17.66 -6.25 27.92
N PRO A 214 18.57 -7.17 27.53
CA PRO A 214 18.19 -8.54 27.20
C PRO A 214 17.48 -9.23 28.37
N GLY A 215 16.24 -9.69 28.17
CA GLY A 215 15.40 -10.28 29.22
C GLY A 215 14.86 -9.28 30.25
N GLY A 216 15.02 -7.99 30.01
CA GLY A 216 14.42 -6.92 30.81
C GLY A 216 12.94 -6.71 30.49
N ARG A 217 12.25 -6.01 31.39
CA ARG A 217 10.85 -5.57 31.21
C ARG A 217 10.78 -4.21 30.52
N LEU A 218 9.63 -3.89 29.93
CA LEU A 218 9.36 -2.55 29.43
C LEU A 218 9.16 -1.58 30.61
N THR A 219 9.56 -0.33 30.43
CA THR A 219 9.35 0.74 31.41
C THR A 219 8.68 1.92 30.72
N GLN A 220 7.69 2.54 31.37
CA GLN A 220 7.04 3.74 30.87
C GLN A 220 8.06 4.81 30.48
N GLY A 221 7.82 5.47 29.34
CA GLY A 221 8.75 6.42 28.71
C GLY A 221 9.67 5.82 27.65
N MET A 222 9.81 4.48 27.58
CA MET A 222 10.61 3.83 26.54
C MET A 222 10.11 4.17 25.14
N ARG A 223 11.06 4.40 24.22
CA ARG A 223 10.78 4.76 22.82
C ARG A 223 10.71 3.52 21.94
N VAL A 224 9.54 3.20 21.42
CA VAL A 224 9.27 2.03 20.59
C VAL A 224 9.10 2.44 19.14
N ALA A 225 9.69 1.70 18.22
CA ALA A 225 9.42 1.86 16.79
C ALA A 225 8.99 0.53 16.18
N PHE A 226 8.08 0.58 15.20
CA PHE A 226 7.57 -0.60 14.51
C PHE A 226 8.09 -0.66 13.07
N SER A 227 8.44 -1.85 12.60
CA SER A 227 8.95 -2.09 11.25
C SER A 227 8.47 -3.41 10.67
N GLY A 228 8.22 -3.42 9.36
CA GLY A 228 7.80 -4.62 8.64
C GLY A 228 6.37 -5.03 8.94
N ASP A 229 5.99 -6.20 8.44
CA ASP A 229 4.66 -6.74 8.61
C ASP A 229 4.51 -7.39 9.99
N THR A 230 3.52 -6.91 10.74
CA THR A 230 3.11 -7.47 12.03
C THR A 230 1.78 -8.22 11.86
N ALA A 231 1.64 -9.31 12.60
CA ALA A 231 0.42 -10.05 12.85
C ALA A 231 -0.61 -9.27 13.68
N THR A 232 -0.37 -8.03 14.08
CA THR A 232 -1.37 -7.12 14.67
C THR A 232 -1.37 -5.84 13.86
N ASP A 233 -2.52 -5.19 13.67
CA ASP A 233 -2.55 -3.93 12.96
C ASP A 233 -1.63 -2.91 13.64
N ARG A 234 -0.89 -2.16 12.83
CA ARG A 234 0.14 -1.26 13.34
C ARG A 234 -0.44 -0.20 14.27
N ASP A 235 -1.62 0.33 13.98
CA ASP A 235 -2.26 1.32 14.85
C ASP A 235 -2.67 0.67 16.17
N THR A 236 -3.11 -0.59 16.16
CA THR A 236 -3.41 -1.33 17.40
C THR A 236 -2.18 -1.56 18.27
N LEU A 237 -1.02 -1.89 17.67
CA LEU A 237 0.24 -2.03 18.41
C LEU A 237 0.73 -0.68 18.96
N GLU A 238 0.59 0.38 18.17
CA GLU A 238 0.96 1.74 18.57
C GLU A 238 0.03 2.28 19.68
N ASP A 239 -1.26 1.99 19.63
CA ASP A 239 -2.23 2.34 20.66
C ASP A 239 -1.96 1.59 21.97
N ARG A 240 -1.77 0.27 21.92
CA ARG A 240 -1.41 -0.54 23.10
C ARG A 240 -0.09 -0.07 23.73
N ALA A 241 0.90 0.27 22.91
CA ALA A 241 2.15 0.84 23.40
C ALA A 241 1.94 2.20 24.09
N THR A 242 1.07 3.04 23.53
CA THR A 242 0.75 4.35 24.09
C THR A 242 -0.02 4.23 25.41
N GLU A 243 -1.00 3.32 25.48
CA GLU A 243 -1.76 3.00 26.70
C GLU A 243 -0.86 2.47 27.82
N ALA A 244 0.13 1.64 27.46
CA ALA A 244 1.15 1.16 28.38
C ALA A 244 2.17 2.24 28.79
N GLY A 245 2.02 3.49 28.33
CA GLY A 245 2.86 4.62 28.69
C GLY A 245 4.20 4.67 27.94
N LEU A 246 4.30 4.02 26.79
CA LEU A 246 5.48 4.04 25.92
C LEU A 246 5.36 5.17 24.87
N HIS A 247 6.50 5.55 24.29
CA HIS A 247 6.57 6.57 23.25
C HIS A 247 6.74 5.93 21.88
N VAL A 248 5.69 5.96 21.06
CA VAL A 248 5.74 5.50 19.67
C VAL A 248 6.53 6.47 18.79
N ALA A 249 7.62 6.00 18.21
CA ALA A 249 8.50 6.76 17.32
C ALA A 249 8.28 6.36 15.85
N SER A 250 8.18 7.37 14.98
CA SER A 250 8.09 7.17 13.53
C SER A 250 9.43 6.80 12.88
N SER A 251 10.55 6.98 13.59
CA SER A 251 11.92 6.74 13.11
C SER A 251 12.83 6.16 14.20
N ILE A 252 13.94 5.57 13.77
CA ILE A 252 14.97 5.03 14.65
C ILE A 252 16.07 6.07 14.90
N SER A 253 16.37 6.35 16.16
CA SER A 253 17.48 7.20 16.59
C SER A 253 18.31 6.50 17.67
N GLY A 254 19.40 7.13 18.12
CA GLY A 254 20.19 6.62 19.26
C GLY A 254 19.42 6.56 20.59
N LEU A 255 18.23 7.17 20.64
CA LEU A 255 17.34 7.16 21.80
C LEU A 255 16.23 6.10 21.68
N THR A 256 16.12 5.38 20.55
CA THR A 256 15.10 4.34 20.42
C THR A 256 15.41 3.17 21.36
N SER A 257 14.46 2.81 22.21
CA SER A 257 14.61 1.80 23.24
C SER A 257 14.52 0.38 22.69
N LEU A 258 13.61 0.15 21.73
CA LEU A 258 13.46 -1.10 21.00
C LEU A 258 12.81 -0.89 19.63
N LEU A 259 13.10 -1.81 18.70
CA LEU A 259 12.39 -1.98 17.44
C LEU A 259 11.56 -3.27 17.49
N VAL A 260 10.28 -3.17 17.17
CA VAL A 260 9.38 -4.32 17.04
C VAL A 260 9.26 -4.71 15.57
N THR A 261 9.64 -5.94 15.24
CA THR A 261 9.52 -6.49 13.88
C THR A 261 9.58 -8.02 13.88
N ASN A 262 8.70 -8.67 13.12
CA ASN A 262 8.73 -10.12 12.90
C ASN A 262 9.75 -10.56 11.84
N ASP A 263 10.38 -9.60 11.14
CA ASP A 263 11.47 -9.86 10.20
C ASP A 263 12.73 -9.07 10.60
N PRO A 264 13.49 -9.58 11.59
CA PRO A 264 14.74 -8.97 12.03
C PRO A 264 15.84 -9.09 10.99
N GLY A 265 15.63 -9.79 9.87
CA GLY A 265 16.49 -9.89 8.69
C GLY A 265 16.14 -8.90 7.58
N SER A 266 15.01 -8.20 7.69
CA SER A 266 14.51 -7.32 6.64
C SER A 266 15.49 -6.19 6.27
N TRP A 267 15.41 -5.77 5.01
CA TRP A 267 16.15 -4.65 4.45
C TRP A 267 15.42 -3.31 4.62
N THR A 268 14.43 -3.22 5.53
CA THR A 268 13.73 -1.96 5.77
C THR A 268 14.70 -0.91 6.34
N THR A 269 14.43 0.36 6.04
CA THR A 269 15.23 1.49 6.55
C THR A 269 15.34 1.48 8.08
N LYS A 270 14.27 1.06 8.78
CA LYS A 270 14.23 0.98 10.24
C LYS A 270 15.04 -0.21 10.78
N ALA A 271 14.92 -1.40 10.19
CA ALA A 271 15.71 -2.56 10.60
C ALA A 271 17.21 -2.35 10.34
N ARG A 272 17.57 -1.77 9.19
CA ARG A 272 18.95 -1.38 8.88
C ARG A 272 19.49 -0.38 9.91
N ARG A 273 18.72 0.67 10.19
CA ARG A 273 19.14 1.71 11.15
C ARG A 273 19.22 1.19 12.58
N ALA A 274 18.31 0.31 12.99
CA ALA A 274 18.35 -0.33 14.30
C ALA A 274 19.65 -1.12 14.49
N ARG A 275 20.10 -1.87 13.48
CA ARG A 275 21.39 -2.58 13.52
C ARG A 275 22.58 -1.61 13.59
N GLU A 276 22.57 -0.55 12.78
CA GLU A 276 23.64 0.46 12.79
C GLU A 276 23.82 1.15 14.15
N VAL A 277 22.72 1.46 14.83
CA VAL A 277 22.75 2.17 16.12
C VAL A 277 22.66 1.23 17.32
N GLY A 278 22.68 -0.09 17.12
CA GLY A 278 22.60 -1.08 18.20
C GLY A 278 21.28 -1.07 18.99
N THR A 279 20.15 -0.82 18.32
CA THR A 279 18.82 -0.88 18.95
C THR A 279 18.37 -2.34 19.07
N PRO A 280 17.95 -2.81 20.25
CA PRO A 280 17.37 -4.14 20.43
C PRO A 280 16.20 -4.36 19.48
N ILE A 281 16.14 -5.55 18.87
CA ILE A 281 15.06 -5.96 17.98
C ILE A 281 14.28 -7.09 18.67
N VAL A 282 12.97 -6.93 18.73
CA VAL A 282 12.05 -7.87 19.38
C VAL A 282 10.95 -8.20 18.37
N ASP A 283 10.54 -9.47 18.30
CA ASP A 283 9.38 -9.85 17.51
C ASP A 283 8.08 -9.39 18.18
N GLU A 284 6.99 -9.38 17.42
CA GLU A 284 5.70 -8.92 17.93
C GLU A 284 5.16 -9.76 19.07
N HIS A 285 5.32 -11.08 19.03
CA HIS A 285 4.79 -11.96 20.07
C HIS A 285 5.45 -11.65 21.40
N THR A 286 6.78 -11.58 21.40
CA THR A 286 7.57 -11.16 22.57
C THR A 286 7.21 -9.73 23.01
N PHE A 287 6.96 -8.80 22.07
CA PHE A 287 6.55 -7.44 22.41
C PHE A 287 5.18 -7.38 23.09
N VAL A 288 4.20 -8.17 22.63
CA VAL A 288 2.87 -8.26 23.24
C VAL A 288 2.95 -8.84 24.65
N GLU A 289 3.76 -9.88 24.88
CA GLU A 289 4.00 -10.41 26.22
C GLU A 289 4.62 -9.35 27.15
N LEU A 290 5.60 -8.60 26.65
CA LEU A 290 6.23 -7.52 27.41
C LEU A 290 5.28 -6.35 27.73
N LEU A 291 4.22 -6.14 26.94
CA LEU A 291 3.21 -5.12 27.20
C LEU A 291 2.28 -5.47 28.37
N GLU A 292 2.20 -6.74 28.77
CA GLU A 292 1.35 -7.18 29.89
C GLU A 292 1.90 -6.72 31.25
N ASP A 293 3.22 -6.49 31.36
CA ASP A 293 3.91 -6.08 32.59
C ASP A 293 4.90 -4.92 32.35
N VAL A 294 4.36 -3.73 32.09
CA VAL A 294 5.16 -2.51 31.91
C VAL A 294 5.40 -1.83 33.26
N ALA A 295 6.67 -1.67 33.62
CA ALA A 295 7.09 -1.01 34.85
C ALA A 295 6.75 0.49 34.82
N PRO A 296 6.31 1.07 35.96
CA PRO A 296 6.06 2.49 36.07
C PRO A 296 7.34 3.30 35.89
N ALA A 297 7.20 4.52 35.38
CA ALA A 297 8.36 5.39 35.14
C ALA A 297 9.09 5.68 36.46
N PRO A 298 10.44 5.67 36.48
CA PRO A 298 11.20 5.96 37.69
C PRO A 298 10.85 7.37 38.20
N GLY A 299 10.17 7.43 39.35
CA GLY A 299 9.67 8.67 39.96
C GLY A 299 8.14 8.83 40.03
N SER A 300 7.35 7.89 39.50
CA SER A 300 5.88 7.86 39.65
C SER A 300 5.45 6.93 40.80
N ALA A 301 5.33 7.47 42.02
CA ALA A 301 4.74 6.73 43.14
C ALA A 301 3.21 6.71 43.01
N SER A 302 2.60 5.54 43.24
CA SER A 302 1.16 5.29 43.24
C SER A 302 0.42 6.15 44.27
N ALA A 303 -0.55 6.94 43.84
CA ALA A 303 -1.53 7.55 44.73
C ALA A 303 -2.76 6.63 44.80
N ASP A 304 -2.81 5.82 45.86
CA ASP A 304 -4.02 5.12 46.28
C ASP A 304 -5.13 6.14 46.58
N LEU A 305 -6.31 5.94 45.98
CA LEU A 305 -7.52 6.73 46.24
C LEU A 305 -8.29 6.10 47.42
N GLU A 306 -8.14 6.66 48.61
CA GLU A 306 -9.16 6.60 49.68
C GLU A 306 -9.95 7.92 49.75
N PRO A 307 -11.20 7.90 50.27
CA PRO A 307 -12.26 8.83 49.86
C PRO A 307 -12.21 10.20 50.55
N ALA A 308 -12.83 11.15 49.86
CA ALA A 308 -12.86 12.59 50.14
C ALA A 308 -13.31 12.96 51.56
N ALA A 309 -12.55 13.86 52.18
CA ALA A 309 -12.99 14.70 53.29
C ALA A 309 -12.70 16.17 52.97
N ASP A 310 -13.80 16.92 52.87
CA ASP A 310 -14.03 18.35 53.10
C ASP A 310 -12.85 19.32 53.17
N LEU A 311 -12.80 20.27 52.22
CA LEU A 311 -12.30 21.63 52.46
C LEU A 311 -13.10 22.65 51.60
N GLU A 312 -13.63 23.66 52.29
CA GLU A 312 -14.44 24.79 51.81
C GLU A 312 -13.70 25.77 50.86
N PRO A 313 -14.43 26.65 50.13
CA PRO A 313 -13.92 27.34 48.95
C PRO A 313 -13.27 28.70 49.27
N ALA A 314 -12.26 29.07 48.48
CA ALA A 314 -11.68 30.41 48.51
C ALA A 314 -11.78 31.12 47.16
N ALA A 315 -12.60 32.17 47.18
CA ALA A 315 -12.50 33.48 46.52
C ALA A 315 -12.35 33.56 44.98
N GLU A 316 -13.43 34.06 44.40
CA GLU A 316 -13.56 34.66 43.07
C GLU A 316 -12.58 35.83 42.88
N HIS A 317 -12.01 35.94 41.67
CA HIS A 317 -11.36 37.14 41.18
C HIS A 317 -12.05 37.58 39.89
N GLU A 318 -12.67 38.75 39.92
CA GLU A 318 -13.33 39.41 38.79
C GLU A 318 -12.35 39.75 37.65
N PRO A 319 -12.82 39.77 36.38
CA PRO A 319 -12.01 40.21 35.25
C PRO A 319 -12.07 41.73 35.06
N ALA A 320 -10.93 42.33 34.71
CA ALA A 320 -10.79 43.74 34.35
C ALA A 320 -11.42 44.05 32.96
N PRO A 321 -11.81 45.32 32.69
CA PRO A 321 -12.70 45.67 31.58
C PRO A 321 -12.00 45.80 30.22
N ALA A 322 -12.80 45.60 29.16
CA ALA A 322 -12.42 45.67 27.75
C ALA A 322 -12.28 47.11 27.22
N ASP A 323 -11.31 47.31 26.32
CA ASP A 323 -11.09 48.52 25.53
C ASP A 323 -11.85 48.43 24.18
N PRO A 324 -12.67 49.40 23.77
CA PRO A 324 -13.44 49.35 22.53
C PRO A 324 -12.75 50.16 21.43
N GLY A 325 -12.15 49.49 20.43
CA GLY A 325 -11.64 50.23 19.27
C GLY A 325 -10.78 49.46 18.27
N ALA A 326 -11.36 48.52 17.53
CA ALA A 326 -10.85 48.16 16.19
C ALA A 326 -11.95 47.42 15.41
N ALA A 327 -12.42 48.05 14.33
CA ALA A 327 -13.29 47.41 13.35
C ALA A 327 -12.54 46.28 12.61
N PRO A 328 -13.21 45.17 12.22
CA PRO A 328 -12.57 44.10 11.47
C PRO A 328 -12.27 44.57 10.04
N ALA A 329 -11.03 44.40 9.60
CA ALA A 329 -10.67 44.53 8.20
C ALA A 329 -11.10 43.25 7.44
N ASP A 330 -11.75 43.44 6.29
CA ASP A 330 -12.12 42.35 5.38
C ASP A 330 -10.88 41.55 4.92
N PRO A 331 -10.99 40.22 4.76
CA PRO A 331 -9.90 39.40 4.24
C PRO A 331 -9.66 39.69 2.75
N PRO A 332 -8.41 39.65 2.26
CA PRO A 332 -8.11 39.90 0.87
C PRO A 332 -8.67 38.79 -0.03
N ALA A 333 -9.28 39.20 -1.14
CA ALA A 333 -9.76 38.32 -2.20
C ALA A 333 -8.62 37.48 -2.80
N ALA A 334 -8.88 36.18 -2.96
CA ALA A 334 -7.98 35.25 -3.64
C ALA A 334 -7.81 35.62 -5.13
N PRO A 335 -6.61 35.47 -5.72
CA PRO A 335 -6.43 35.70 -7.14
C PRO A 335 -7.12 34.61 -7.96
N ALA A 336 -7.85 35.04 -9.00
CA ALA A 336 -8.51 34.17 -9.96
C ALA A 336 -7.48 33.34 -10.75
N VAL A 337 -7.65 32.03 -10.75
CA VAL A 337 -6.90 31.10 -11.61
C VAL A 337 -7.50 31.18 -13.02
N PRO A 338 -6.71 31.43 -14.09
CA PRO A 338 -7.25 31.49 -15.45
C PRO A 338 -7.67 30.10 -15.92
N VAL A 339 -8.86 30.03 -16.50
CA VAL A 339 -9.40 28.84 -17.17
C VAL A 339 -8.58 28.58 -18.45
N PRO A 340 -8.06 27.36 -18.69
CA PRO A 340 -7.38 27.04 -19.93
C PRO A 340 -8.38 26.97 -21.09
N GLU A 341 -8.03 27.62 -22.21
CA GLU A 341 -8.80 27.57 -23.46
C GLU A 341 -8.82 26.15 -24.07
N PRO A 342 -9.89 25.76 -24.78
CA PRO A 342 -10.01 24.44 -25.38
C PRO A 342 -8.97 24.23 -26.50
N VAL A 343 -8.26 23.11 -26.41
CA VAL A 343 -7.33 22.63 -27.45
C VAL A 343 -8.14 22.19 -28.69
N PRO A 344 -7.80 22.64 -29.91
CA PRO A 344 -8.51 22.23 -31.12
C PRO A 344 -8.24 20.74 -31.44
N GLU A 345 -9.29 20.05 -31.89
CA GLU A 345 -9.24 18.63 -32.30
C GLU A 345 -8.27 18.39 -33.47
N PRO A 346 -7.57 17.24 -33.51
CA PRO A 346 -6.68 16.91 -34.61
C PRO A 346 -7.46 16.62 -35.89
N VAL A 347 -7.12 17.33 -36.96
CA VAL A 347 -7.57 17.07 -38.33
C VAL A 347 -6.95 15.74 -38.80
N PRO A 348 -7.73 14.78 -39.35
CA PRO A 348 -7.17 13.54 -39.87
C PRO A 348 -6.30 13.80 -41.11
N GLU A 349 -5.06 13.35 -41.07
CA GLU A 349 -4.18 13.30 -42.25
C GLU A 349 -4.67 12.25 -43.27
N PRO A 350 -4.53 12.50 -44.58
CA PRO A 350 -4.96 11.58 -45.61
C PRO A 350 -4.09 10.31 -45.63
N VAL A 351 -4.75 9.16 -45.66
CA VAL A 351 -4.13 7.84 -45.85
C VAL A 351 -3.47 7.78 -47.24
N PRO A 352 -2.18 7.37 -47.37
CA PRO A 352 -1.59 7.12 -48.67
C PRO A 352 -2.14 5.83 -49.27
N GLU A 353 -2.65 5.95 -50.50
CA GLU A 353 -3.16 4.86 -51.33
C GLU A 353 -2.01 3.89 -51.68
N ALA A 354 -2.01 2.72 -51.04
CA ALA A 354 -1.06 1.66 -51.34
C ALA A 354 -1.46 0.92 -52.63
N ALA A 355 -0.57 1.03 -53.61
CA ALA A 355 -0.38 0.21 -54.79
C ALA A 355 -1.15 -1.13 -54.81
N ALA A 356 -2.15 -1.21 -55.69
CA ALA A 356 -2.68 -2.46 -56.21
C ALA A 356 -2.04 -2.73 -57.58
N GLU A 357 -0.86 -3.33 -57.59
CA GLU A 357 -0.33 -4.02 -58.77
C GLU A 357 0.49 -5.25 -58.29
N SER A 358 0.38 -6.34 -59.05
CA SER A 358 1.09 -7.62 -58.91
C SER A 358 0.48 -8.69 -57.97
N ALA A 359 -0.49 -9.44 -58.50
CA ALA A 359 -0.49 -10.91 -58.43
C ALA A 359 -1.50 -11.49 -59.43
N ALA A 360 -1.10 -11.58 -60.70
CA ALA A 360 -1.75 -12.44 -61.68
C ALA A 360 -0.81 -13.62 -61.95
N GLU A 361 -0.98 -14.74 -61.25
CA GLU A 361 -0.61 -16.04 -61.79
C GLU A 361 -1.30 -17.19 -61.06
N SER A 362 -1.84 -18.09 -61.88
CA SER A 362 -2.06 -19.52 -61.61
C SER A 362 -3.25 -19.94 -60.73
N ALA A 363 -4.37 -20.28 -61.38
CA ALA A 363 -5.07 -21.55 -61.11
C ALA A 363 -6.10 -21.92 -62.20
N ALA A 364 -5.95 -23.17 -62.68
CA ALA A 364 -6.98 -24.08 -63.19
C ALA A 364 -7.58 -23.85 -64.59
N ALA A 365 -6.87 -24.37 -65.60
CA ALA A 365 -7.51 -25.02 -66.73
C ALA A 365 -8.11 -26.37 -66.29
N ALA A 366 -9.40 -26.59 -66.54
CA ALA A 366 -10.06 -27.89 -66.51
C ALA A 366 -10.33 -28.34 -67.96
N PRO A 367 -10.11 -29.62 -68.33
CA PRO A 367 -10.48 -30.10 -69.64
C PRO A 367 -11.92 -30.63 -69.65
N GLU A 368 -12.65 -30.33 -70.73
CA GLU A 368 -13.86 -31.04 -71.12
C GLU A 368 -13.56 -32.51 -71.43
N ARG A 369 -14.33 -33.42 -70.83
CA ARG A 369 -15.03 -34.53 -71.48
C ARG A 369 -15.95 -35.28 -70.54
#